data_AF-A0A3S5IZF5-F1
#
_entry.id   AF-A0A3S5IZF5-F1
#
_cell.length_a   1.000
_cell.length_b   1.000
_cell.length_c   1.000
_cell.angle_alpha   90.00
_cell.angle_beta   90.00
_cell.angle_gamma   90.00
#
_symmetry.space_group_name_H-M   'P 1'
#
loop_
_entity.id
_entity.type
_entity.pdbx_description
1 polymer ?
#
loop_
_entity_poly.entity_id
_entity_poly.type
_entity_poly.pdbx_seq_one_letter_code
_entity_poly.pdbx_strand_id
1 'polypeptide(L)' 'MGKSLKITEKLQNYINDFGLKLHPVQQEIIDYNNTLGDINRMQVDPSQCHFLHLIIKISNIKNVLEIGTFTGLSA' A
#
# COMPACT_ATOMS: atom_id res chain seq x y z
N MET A 1 16.55 -2.32 -24.55
CA MET A 1 16.70 -2.24 -23.07
C MET A 1 15.94 -1.01 -22.61
N GLY A 2 14.89 -1.18 -21.80
CA GLY A 2 14.05 -0.07 -21.35
C GLY A 2 14.85 0.91 -20.47
N LYS A 3 14.59 2.21 -20.62
CA LYS A 3 15.08 3.22 -19.68
C LYS A 3 14.44 2.94 -18.31
N SER A 4 15.23 2.93 -17.23
CA SER A 4 14.68 2.87 -15.88
C SER A 4 13.84 4.13 -15.64
N LEU A 5 12.56 3.95 -15.30
CA LEU A 5 11.69 5.05 -14.89
C LEU A 5 12.11 5.48 -13.48
N LYS A 6 12.54 6.74 -13.35
CA LYS A 6 12.78 7.35 -12.04
C LYS A 6 11.44 7.80 -11.47
N ILE A 7 11.05 7.26 -10.32
CA ILE A 7 9.85 7.72 -9.61
C ILE A 7 10.17 9.08 -8.98
N THR A 8 9.68 10.14 -9.62
CA THR A 8 9.75 11.50 -9.08
C THR A 8 8.53 11.75 -8.21
N GLU A 9 8.62 12.72 -7.30
CA GLU A 9 7.48 13.13 -6.47
C GLU A 9 6.27 13.53 -7.32
N LYS A 10 6.49 14.25 -8.43
CA LYS A 10 5.43 14.61 -9.38
C LYS A 10 4.72 13.38 -9.95
N LEU A 11 5.48 12.34 -10.30
CA LEU A 11 4.91 11.09 -10.81
C LEU A 11 4.19 10.32 -9.72
N GLN A 12 4.73 10.30 -8.49
CA GLN A 12 4.09 9.67 -7.34
C GLN A 12 2.74 10.33 -7.02
N ASN A 13 2.70 11.68 -6.98
CA ASN A 13 1.46 12.42 -6.74
C ASN A 13 0.44 12.18 -7.84
N TYR A 14 0.87 12.14 -9.11
CA TYR A 14 -0.01 11.75 -10.22
C TYR A 14 -0.62 10.35 -10.02
N ILE A 15 0.18 9.37 -9.60
CA ILE A 15 -0.32 8.02 -9.31
C ILE A 15 -1.32 8.05 -8.14
N ASN A 16 -1.03 8.80 -7.08
CA ASN A 16 -1.92 8.90 -5.90
C ASN A 16 -3.25 9.62 -6.24
N ASP A 17 -3.21 10.62 -7.11
CA ASP A 17 -4.37 11.43 -7.49
C ASP A 17 -5.33 10.67 -8.41
N PHE A 18 -4.79 9.89 -9.34
CA PHE A 18 -5.58 9.20 -10.38
C PHE A 18 -5.68 7.67 -10.15
N GLY A 19 -5.00 7.13 -9.16
CA GLY A 19 -5.02 5.72 -8.79
C GLY A 19 -6.20 5.33 -7.90
N LEU A 20 -6.16 4.08 -7.42
CA LEU A 20 -7.15 3.56 -6.48
C LEU A 20 -7.09 4.38 -5.18
N LYS A 21 -8.26 4.81 -4.69
CA LYS A 21 -8.35 5.54 -3.43
C LYS A 21 -8.39 4.58 -2.25
N LEU A 22 -7.74 4.97 -1.16
CA LEU A 22 -7.77 4.24 0.09
C LEU A 22 -9.17 4.29 0.71
N HIS A 23 -9.58 3.19 1.33
CA HIS A 23 -10.76 3.16 2.16
C HIS A 23 -10.52 4.03 3.42
N PRO A 24 -11.52 4.72 3.99
CA PRO A 24 -11.34 5.53 5.19
C PRO A 24 -10.63 4.80 6.34
N VAL A 25 -10.98 3.52 6.57
CA VAL A 25 -10.29 2.67 7.58
C VAL A 25 -8.80 2.48 7.29
N GLN A 26 -8.38 2.36 6.02
CA GLN A 26 -6.97 2.28 5.67
C GLN A 26 -6.25 3.60 5.96
N GLN A 27 -6.93 4.73 5.73
CA GLN A 27 -6.40 6.04 6.09
C GLN A 27 -6.25 6.19 7.61
N GLU A 28 -7.24 5.74 8.39
CA GLU A 28 -7.16 5.73 9.85
C GLU A 28 -5.97 4.90 10.36
N ILE A 29 -5.69 3.74 9.76
CA ILE A 29 -4.52 2.91 10.09
C ILE A 29 -3.21 3.67 9.79
N ILE A 30 -3.13 4.32 8.64
CA ILE A 30 -1.94 5.12 8.26
C ILE A 30 -1.74 6.28 9.24
N ASP A 31 -2.80 7.01 9.56
CA ASP A 31 -2.76 8.14 10.47
C ASP A 31 -2.35 7.69 11.88
N TYR A 32 -2.89 6.56 12.36
CA TYR A 32 -2.45 5.93 13.60
C TYR A 32 -0.96 5.54 13.56
N ASN A 33 -0.50 4.88 12.50
CA ASN A 33 0.88 4.45 12.36
C ASN A 33 1.86 5.61 12.37
N ASN A 34 1.49 6.76 11.79
CA ASN A 34 2.30 7.98 11.82
C ASN A 34 2.59 8.47 13.24
N THR A 35 1.77 8.10 14.24
CA THR A 35 1.99 8.45 15.65
C THR A 35 3.00 7.54 16.36
N LEU A 36 3.38 6.40 15.77
CA LEU A 36 4.18 5.37 16.44
C LEU A 36 5.70 5.62 16.40
N GLY A 37 6.14 6.73 15.80
CA GLY A 37 7.57 7.04 15.63
C GLY A 37 8.26 6.03 14.69
N ASP A 38 9.51 5.68 14.98
CA ASP A 38 10.38 4.90 14.07
C ASP A 38 9.86 3.51 13.70
N ILE A 39 8.91 2.94 14.45
CA ILE A 39 8.33 1.63 14.14
C ILE A 39 7.35 1.70 12.96
N ASN A 40 6.87 2.89 12.59
CA ASN A 40 5.96 3.10 11.47
C ASN A 40 6.54 2.65 10.11
N ARG A 41 7.87 2.58 10.00
CA ARG A 41 8.59 2.06 8.82
C ARG A 41 8.27 0.60 8.49
N MET A 42 7.65 -0.15 9.42
CA MET A 42 7.18 -1.51 9.17
C MET A 42 5.86 -1.54 8.38
N GLN A 43 5.17 -0.41 8.25
CA GLN A 43 3.98 -0.30 7.43
C GLN A 43 4.32 -0.51 5.96
N VAL A 44 3.52 -1.33 5.28
CA VAL A 44 3.54 -1.47 3.83
C VAL A 44 3.14 -0.16 3.14
N ASP A 45 3.78 0.16 2.01
CA ASP A 45 3.42 1.35 1.23
C ASP A 45 2.02 1.19 0.58
N PRO A 46 1.18 2.23 0.54
CA PRO A 46 -0.15 2.17 -0.09
C PRO A 46 -0.16 1.59 -1.51
N SER A 47 0.86 1.89 -2.34
CA SER A 47 0.97 1.34 -3.69
C SER A 47 1.16 -0.18 -3.70
N GLN A 48 1.88 -0.71 -2.70
CA GLN A 48 2.06 -2.15 -2.52
C GLN A 48 0.75 -2.81 -2.05
N CYS A 49 -0.04 -2.17 -1.18
CA CYS A 49 -1.37 -2.65 -0.83
C CYS A 49 -2.29 -2.77 -2.07
N HIS A 50 -2.28 -1.76 -2.94
CA HIS A 50 -3.06 -1.81 -4.19
C HIS A 50 -2.59 -2.95 -5.10
N PHE A 51 -1.28 -3.21 -5.14
CA PHE A 51 -0.74 -4.31 -5.92
C PHE A 51 -1.14 -5.68 -5.37
N LEU A 52 -1.07 -5.89 -4.05
CA LEU A 52 -1.54 -7.12 -3.39
C LEU A 52 -3.05 -7.32 -3.62
N HIS A 53 -3.84 -6.25 -3.48
CA HIS A 53 -5.27 -6.28 -3.77
C HIS A 53 -5.55 -6.70 -5.22
N LEU A 54 -4.80 -6.14 -6.19
CA LEU A 54 -4.90 -6.52 -7.58
C LEU A 54 -4.62 -8.02 -7.77
N ILE A 55 -3.52 -8.54 -7.21
CA ILE A 55 -3.16 -9.97 -7.30
C ILE A 55 -4.29 -10.85 -6.77
N ILE A 56 -4.80 -10.55 -5.58
CA ILE A 56 -5.90 -11.30 -4.96
C ILE A 56 -7.13 -11.33 -5.88
N LYS A 57 -7.47 -10.18 -6.46
CA LYS A 57 -8.66 -10.01 -7.32
C LYS A 57 -8.52 -10.75 -8.65
N ILE A 58 -7.40 -10.59 -9.36
CA ILE A 58 -7.20 -11.21 -10.67
C ILE A 58 -7.03 -12.73 -10.57
N SER A 59 -6.44 -13.21 -9.47
CA SER A 59 -6.23 -14.64 -9.23
C SER A 59 -7.42 -15.32 -8.54
N ASN A 60 -8.47 -14.57 -8.19
CA ASN A 60 -9.65 -15.07 -7.49
C ASN A 60 -9.32 -15.88 -6.22
N ILE A 61 -8.29 -15.44 -5.48
CA ILE A 61 -7.82 -16.11 -4.26
C ILE A 61 -8.90 -16.00 -3.18
N LYS A 62 -9.21 -17.11 -2.51
CA LYS A 62 -10.21 -17.17 -1.43
C LYS A 62 -9.61 -17.28 -0.04
N ASN A 63 -8.40 -17.80 0.07
CA ASN A 63 -7.69 -17.99 1.32
C ASN A 63 -6.30 -17.35 1.18
N VAL A 64 -5.98 -16.42 2.06
CA VAL A 64 -4.69 -15.71 2.10
C VAL A 64 -4.08 -15.96 3.48
N LEU A 65 -2.76 -16.22 3.51
CA LEU A 65 -1.98 -16.28 4.73
C LEU A 65 -1.00 -15.10 4.73
N GLU A 66 -1.09 -14.25 5.75
CA GLU A 66 -0.16 -13.17 5.99
C GLU A 66 0.73 -13.51 7.20
N ILE A 67 2.05 -13.33 7.05
CA ILE A 67 3.02 -13.55 8.12
C ILE A 67 3.74 -12.22 8.37
N GLY A 68 3.50 -11.64 9.54
CA GLY A 68 3.98 -10.30 9.89
C GLY A 68 3.00 -9.21 9.45
N THR A 69 1.99 -8.96 10.27
CA THR A 69 0.85 -8.09 9.95
C THR A 69 1.04 -6.63 10.37
N PHE A 70 1.99 -6.34 11.26
CA PHE A 70 2.09 -5.07 11.98
C PHE A 70 0.71 -4.59 12.48
N THR A 71 0.20 -3.48 11.96
CA THR A 71 -1.12 -2.92 12.31
C THR A 71 -2.22 -3.24 11.29
N GLY A 72 -1.94 -4.07 10.28
CA GLY A 72 -2.94 -4.67 9.40
C GLY A 72 -3.32 -3.86 8.17
N LEU A 73 -2.48 -2.94 7.69
CA LEU A 73 -2.78 -2.17 6.47
C LEU A 73 -2.85 -3.06 5.19
N SER A 74 -2.11 -4.16 5.17
CA SER A 74 -2.06 -5.16 4.09
C SER A 74 -3.18 -6.20 4.12
N ALA A 75 -3.91 -6.30 5.23
CA ALA A 75 -4.88 -7.36 5.50
C ALA A 75 -6.20 -7.20 4.71
#